data_AF-A0A6V8L0Z2-F1
#
_entry.id   AF-A0A6V8L0Z2-F1
#
_cell.length_a   1.000
_cell.length_b   1.000
_cell.length_c   1.000
_cell.angle_alpha   90.00
_cell.angle_beta   90.00
_cell.angle_gamma   90.00
#
_symmetry.space_group_name_H-M   'P 1'
#
loop_
_entity.id
_entity.type
_entity.pdbx_description
1 polymer ?
#
loop_
_entity_poly.entity_id
_entity_poly.type
_entity_poly.pdbx_seq_one_letter_code
_entity_poly.pdbx_strand_id
1 'polypeptide(L)' 'MLALGGITPANAAACVAAGAAGVAVMGAVMRAEDPAAVVRDLRGATESVEALAERGGVGL' A
#
# COMPACT_ATOMS: atom_id res chain seq x y z
N MET A 1 -2.05 12.04 -4.65
CA MET A 1 -2.58 11.26 -5.80
C MET A 1 -2.68 9.80 -5.38
N LEU A 2 -3.65 9.03 -5.91
CA LEU A 2 -3.81 7.60 -5.59
C LEU A 2 -3.35 6.73 -6.76
N ALA A 3 -2.68 5.62 -6.47
CA ALA A 3 -2.39 4.59 -7.46
C ALA A 3 -3.58 3.63 -7.64
N LEU A 4 -3.90 3.31 -8.89
CA LEU A 4 -5.04 2.48 -9.29
C LEU A 4 -4.62 1.60 -10.46
N GLY A 5 -5.19 0.39 -10.53
CA GLY A 5 -5.01 -0.55 -11.64
C GLY A 5 -4.23 -1.79 -11.22
N GLY A 6 -4.94 -2.86 -10.85
CA GLY A 6 -4.30 -4.12 -10.47
C GLY A 6 -3.48 -4.08 -9.18
N ILE A 7 -3.80 -3.18 -8.25
CA ILE A 7 -3.13 -3.11 -6.95
C ILE A 7 -3.40 -4.38 -6.13
N THR A 8 -2.35 -4.91 -5.53
CA THR A 8 -2.35 -6.05 -4.59
C THR A 8 -1.45 -5.71 -3.40
N PRO A 9 -1.50 -6.49 -2.28
CA PRO A 9 -0.54 -6.30 -1.18
C PRO A 9 0.93 -6.35 -1.63
N ALA A 10 1.24 -7.13 -2.66
CA ALA A 10 2.60 -7.30 -3.16
C ALA A 10 3.18 -6.07 -3.88
N ASN A 11 2.35 -5.16 -4.38
CA ASN A 11 2.81 -3.98 -5.13
C ASN A 11 2.41 -2.63 -4.49
N ALA A 12 1.54 -2.63 -3.47
CA ALA A 12 1.05 -1.41 -2.84
C ALA A 12 2.19 -0.53 -2.27
N ALA A 13 3.17 -1.15 -1.62
CA ALA A 13 4.34 -0.44 -1.07
C ALA A 13 5.15 0.28 -2.16
N ALA A 14 5.36 -0.36 -3.31
CA ALA A 14 6.09 0.23 -4.42
C ALA A 14 5.37 1.45 -5.01
N CYS A 15 4.03 1.42 -5.07
CA CYS A 15 3.24 2.57 -5.50
C CYS A 15 3.39 3.77 -4.57
N VAL A 16 3.35 3.55 -3.25
CA VAL A 16 3.55 4.61 -2.25
C VAL A 16 4.98 5.14 -2.31
N ALA A 17 5.97 4.27 -2.38
CA ALA A 17 7.38 4.66 -2.51
C ALA A 17 7.66 5.46 -3.79
N ALA A 18 6.89 5.25 -4.86
CA ALA A 18 6.95 6.04 -6.09
C ALA A 18 6.26 7.42 -5.99
N GLY A 19 5.73 7.79 -4.82
CA GLY A 19 5.11 9.09 -4.55
C GLY A 19 3.58 9.10 -4.58
N ALA A 20 2.92 7.95 -4.67
CA ALA A 20 1.48 7.90 -4.44
C ALA A 20 1.18 8.18 -2.96
N ALA A 21 0.17 8.99 -2.69
CA ALA A 21 -0.33 9.25 -1.34
C ALA A 21 -1.15 8.08 -0.77
N GLY A 22 -1.38 7.04 -1.57
CA GLY A 22 -2.16 5.87 -1.22
C GLY A 22 -2.55 5.04 -2.43
N VAL A 23 -3.28 3.96 -2.20
CA VAL A 23 -3.72 3.03 -3.24
C VAL A 23 -5.23 2.84 -3.23
N ALA A 24 -5.81 2.61 -4.41
CA ALA A 24 -7.21 2.24 -4.60
C ALA A 24 -7.31 0.80 -5.09
N VAL A 25 -7.97 -0.07 -4.31
CA VAL A 25 -8.05 -1.52 -4.57
C VAL A 25 -9.50 -1.97 -4.62
N MET A 26 -9.90 -2.63 -5.71
CA MET A 26 -11.21 -3.28 -5.83
C MET A 26 -11.05 -4.77 -6.12
N GLY A 27 -10.41 -5.12 -7.24
CA GLY A 27 -10.39 -6.50 -7.72
C GLY A 27 -9.73 -7.51 -6.77
N ALA A 28 -8.65 -7.14 -6.08
CA ALA A 28 -7.99 -8.01 -5.11
C ALA A 28 -8.86 -8.24 -3.86
N VAL A 29 -9.65 -7.24 -3.44
CA VAL A 29 -10.54 -7.34 -2.27
C VAL A 29 -11.82 -8.10 -2.62
N MET A 30 -12.47 -7.74 -3.72
CA MET A 30 -13.77 -8.33 -4.12
C MET A 30 -13.70 -9.81 -4.49
N ARG A 31 -12.52 -10.31 -4.89
CA ARG A 31 -12.31 -11.72 -5.26
C ARG A 31 -11.60 -12.53 -4.19
N ALA A 32 -11.29 -11.93 -3.04
CA ALA A 32 -10.61 -12.63 -1.96
C ALA A 32 -11.57 -13.58 -1.24
N GLU A 33 -11.08 -14.77 -0.90
CA GLU A 33 -11.76 -15.66 0.05
C GLU A 33 -11.86 -15.01 1.44
N ASP A 34 -10.82 -14.26 1.83
CA ASP A 34 -10.81 -13.44 3.05
C ASP A 34 -10.46 -11.97 2.70
N PRO A 35 -11.47 -11.12 2.44
CA PRO A 35 -11.25 -9.70 2.19
C PRO A 35 -10.58 -8.96 3.36
N ALA A 36 -10.81 -9.40 4.60
CA ALA A 36 -10.24 -8.75 5.78
C ALA A 36 -8.73 -9.03 5.91
N ALA A 37 -8.27 -10.23 5.53
CA ALA A 37 -6.85 -10.52 5.39
C ALA A 37 -6.20 -9.61 4.34
N VAL A 38 -6.80 -9.49 3.15
CA VAL A 38 -6.25 -8.62 2.09
C VAL A 38 -6.14 -7.16 2.53
N VAL A 39 -7.14 -6.62 3.23
CA VAL A 39 -7.08 -5.24 3.75
C VAL A 39 -6.03 -5.08 4.85
N ARG A 40 -5.83 -6.08 5.73
CA ARG A 40 -4.74 -6.06 6.71
C ARG A 40 -3.38 -6.03 6.05
N ASP A 41 -3.18 -6.87 5.03
CA ASP A 41 -1.90 -6.96 4.32
C ASP A 41 -1.61 -5.67 3.54
N LEU A 42 -2.62 -5.08 2.89
CA LEU A 42 -2.50 -3.78 2.22
C LEU A 42 -2.05 -2.68 3.19
N ARG A 43 -2.68 -2.62 4.36
CA ARG A 43 -2.34 -1.62 5.39
C ARG A 43 -0.92 -1.82 5.91
N GLY A 44 -0.52 -3.06 6.23
CA GLY A 44 0.84 -3.35 6.68
C GLY A 44 1.89 -3.01 5.61
N ALA A 45 1.59 -3.25 4.33
CA ALA A 45 2.47 -2.91 3.22
C ALA A 45 2.67 -1.39 3.07
N THR A 46 1.64 -0.57 3.26
CA THR A 46 1.76 0.89 3.10
C THR A 46 2.33 1.58 4.35
N GLU A 47 1.94 1.15 5.55
CA GLU A 47 2.49 1.68 6.82
C GLU A 47 4.01 1.45 6.92
N SER A 48 4.51 0.32 6.40
CA SER A 48 5.94 0.03 6.36
C SER A 48 6.74 1.05 5.54
N VAL A 49 6.12 1.63 4.49
CA VAL A 49 6.76 2.66 3.66
C VAL A 49 6.74 4.01 4.36
N GLU A 50 5.65 4.36 5.02
CA GLU A 50 5.54 5.60 5.82
C GLU A 50 6.56 5.59 6.95
N ALA A 51 6.65 4.48 7.70
CA ALA A 51 7.63 4.33 8.77
C ALA A 51 9.09 4.40 8.25
N LEU A 52 9.36 3.88 7.04
CA LEU A 52 10.68 4.02 6.40
C LEU A 52 10.95 5.48 5.98
N ALA A 53 9.94 6.17 5.44
CA ALA A 53 10.06 7.56 5.05
C ALA A 53 10.32 8.47 6.26
N GLU A 54 9.62 8.25 7.38
CA GLU A 54 9.85 8.97 8.64
C GLU A 54 11.26 8.75 9.20
N ARG A 55 11.79 7.53 9.07
CA ARG A 55 13.18 7.19 9.46
C ARG A 55 14.21 7.81 8.52
N GLY A 56 13.88 8.03 7.25
CA GLY A 56 14.71 8.73 6.27
C GLY A 56 14.64 10.26 6.38
N GLY A 57 13.60 10.81 7.00
CA GLY A 57 13.32 12.24 7.11
C GLY A 57 14.05 12.99 8.25
N VAL A 58 14.84 12.31 9.09
CA VAL A 58 15.67 12.95 10.14
C VAL A 58 17.10 13.30 9.63
N GLY A 59 17.27 13.39 8.31
CA GLY A 59 18.55 13.75 7.68
C GLY A 59 18.39 14.80 6.60
N LEU A 60 18.96 15.98 6.88
CA LEU A 60 19.13 17.22 6.08
C LEU A 60 17.98 18.24 6.13
#